data_AF-A0A496RUS6-F1
#
_entry.id   AF-A0A496RUS6-F1
#
_cell.length_a   1.000
_cell.length_b   1.000
_cell.length_c   1.000
_cell.angle_alpha   90.00
_cell.angle_beta   90.00
_cell.angle_gamma   90.00
#
_symmetry.space_group_name_H-M   'P 1'
#
loop_
_entity.id
_entity.type
_entity.pdbx_description
1 polymer ?
#
loop_
_entity_poly.entity_id
_entity_poly.type
_entity_poly.pdbx_seq_one_letter_code
_entity_poly.pdbx_strand_id
1 'polypeptide(L)'
;MSNNKKELLLTYFEDIITKDIEQRYNVRESKKLRAIARFYLTNTSRPVTFSSVAKMIGMNTDTAEKFSSYFEDVYLIFCKKVFLEG
;
A
#
# COMPACT_ATOMS: atom_id res chain seq x y z
N MET A 1 0.31 32.02 0.30
CA MET A 1 -0.32 30.92 1.06
C MET A 1 -0.68 29.80 0.07
N SER A 2 0.25 28.91 -0.28
CA SER A 2 -0.01 27.87 -1.31
C SER A 2 0.67 26.53 -1.03
N ASN A 3 0.82 26.14 0.25
CA ASN A 3 1.34 24.82 0.66
C ASN A 3 0.26 23.86 1.21
N ASN A 4 -0.99 24.31 1.30
CA ASN A 4 -2.02 23.61 2.07
C ASN A 4 -2.47 22.26 1.44
N LYS A 5 -2.63 22.17 0.12
CA LYS A 5 -3.17 20.96 -0.52
C LYS A 5 -2.24 19.74 -0.45
N LYS A 6 -0.94 19.96 -0.62
CA LYS A 6 0.06 18.87 -0.56
C LYS A 6 0.21 18.37 0.88
N GLU A 7 0.29 19.29 1.83
CA GLU A 7 0.32 18.97 3.25
C GLU A 7 -0.93 18.18 3.66
N LEU A 8 -2.12 18.66 3.25
CA LEU A 8 -3.39 17.98 3.51
C LEU A 8 -3.41 16.55 2.92
N LEU A 9 -2.95 16.37 1.68
CA LEU A 9 -2.87 15.04 1.07
C LEU A 9 -1.95 14.11 1.85
N LEU A 10 -0.79 14.60 2.31
CA LEU A 10 0.13 13.83 3.13
C LEU A 10 -0.49 13.50 4.51
N THR A 11 -1.21 14.45 5.12
CA THR A 11 -1.94 14.21 6.36
C THR A 11 -2.99 13.12 6.18
N TYR A 12 -3.79 13.15 5.11
CA TYR A 12 -4.75 12.10 4.82
C TYR A 12 -4.10 10.74 4.60
N PHE A 13 -2.99 10.69 3.84
CA PHE A 13 -2.24 9.46 3.67
C PHE A 13 -1.74 8.90 5.00
N GLU A 14 -1.14 9.75 5.84
CA GLU A 14 -0.64 9.34 7.16
C GLU A 14 -1.76 8.87 8.09
N ASP A 15 -2.91 9.55 8.08
CA ASP A 15 -4.08 9.19 8.87
C ASP A 15 -4.66 7.84 8.43
N ILE A 16 -4.83 7.61 7.12
CA ILE A 16 -5.34 6.33 6.59
C ILE A 16 -4.39 5.19 6.96
N ILE A 17 -3.09 5.35 6.71
CA ILE A 17 -2.11 4.31 7.04
C ILE A 17 -2.13 4.02 8.54
N THR A 18 -2.13 5.04 9.38
CA THR A 18 -1.97 4.85 10.82
C THR A 18 -3.26 4.35 11.46
N LYS A 19 -4.38 5.03 11.22
CA LYS A 19 -5.66 4.78 11.91
C LYS A 19 -6.42 3.63 11.28
N ASP A 20 -6.53 3.64 9.94
CA ASP A 20 -7.39 2.67 9.25
C ASP A 20 -6.68 1.35 8.97
N ILE A 21 -5.34 1.32 8.98
CA ILE A 21 -4.57 0.09 8.73
C ILE A 21 -3.75 -0.35 9.94
N GLU A 22 -2.75 0.42 10.36
CA GLU A 22 -1.79 -0.04 11.37
C GLU A 22 -2.47 -0.37 12.70
N GLN A 23 -3.35 0.51 13.17
CA GLN A 23 -4.13 0.30 14.39
C GLN A 23 -5.21 -0.77 14.21
N ARG A 24 -5.99 -0.71 13.12
CA ARG A 24 -7.07 -1.67 12.84
C ARG A 24 -6.59 -3.13 12.80
N TYR A 25 -5.46 -3.37 12.13
CA TYR A 25 -4.94 -4.72 11.92
C TYR A 25 -3.76 -5.08 12.84
N ASN A 26 -3.43 -4.21 13.81
CA ASN A 26 -2.31 -4.38 14.75
C ASN A 26 -0.99 -4.73 14.04
N VAL A 27 -0.64 -3.95 13.01
CA VAL A 27 0.51 -4.23 12.15
C VAL A 27 1.81 -4.04 12.93
N ARG A 28 2.62 -5.12 13.02
CA ARG A 28 3.92 -5.09 13.72
C ARG A 28 5.04 -4.49 12.86
N GLU A 29 4.98 -4.68 11.54
CA GLU A 29 6.02 -4.24 10.61
C GLU A 29 5.60 -2.99 9.81
N SER A 30 5.14 -1.95 10.52
CA SER A 30 4.68 -0.67 9.95
C SER A 30 5.59 -0.08 8.87
N LYS A 31 6.92 -0.14 9.08
CA LYS A 31 7.90 0.37 8.10
C LYS A 31 7.78 -0.32 6.75
N LYS A 32 7.57 -1.64 6.75
CA LYS A 32 7.45 -2.44 5.52
C LYS A 32 6.09 -2.25 4.85
N LEU A 33 5.00 -2.18 5.63
CA LEU A 33 3.67 -1.80 5.13
C LEU A 33 3.73 -0.47 4.37
N ARG A 34 4.29 0.57 5.00
CA ARG A 34 4.46 1.89 4.39
C ARG A 34 5.34 1.88 3.15
N ALA A 35 6.34 0.99 3.11
CA ALA A 35 7.20 0.84 1.94
C ALA A 35 6.43 0.26 0.74
N ILE A 36 5.53 -0.71 0.97
CA ILE A 36 4.62 -1.22 -0.07
C ILE A 36 3.68 -0.11 -0.56
N ALA A 37 3.04 0.62 0.34
CA ALA A 37 2.13 1.73 -0.03
C ALA A 37 2.84 2.75 -0.93
N ARG A 38 4.04 3.20 -0.54
CA ARG A 38 4.86 4.11 -1.36
C ARG A 38 5.26 3.50 -2.69
N PHE A 39 5.62 2.22 -2.72
CA PHE A 39 5.97 1.53 -3.95
C PHE A 39 4.81 1.51 -4.94
N TYR A 40 3.61 1.16 -4.49
CA TYR A 40 2.42 1.16 -5.31
C TYR A 40 2.07 2.56 -5.82
N LEU A 41 2.09 3.59 -4.96
CA LEU A 41 1.80 4.96 -5.36
C LEU A 41 2.80 5.51 -6.39
N THR A 42 4.07 5.14 -6.28
CA THR A 42 5.13 5.56 -7.23
C THR A 42 5.17 4.74 -8.52
N ASN A 43 4.56 3.56 -8.54
CA ASN A 43 4.53 2.62 -9.69
C ASN A 43 3.09 2.25 -10.09
N THR A 44 2.16 3.20 -9.97
CA THR A 44 0.69 2.99 -10.05
C THR A 44 0.19 2.39 -11.37
N SER A 45 0.95 2.52 -12.47
CA SER A 45 0.55 2.04 -13.80
C SER A 45 1.25 0.75 -14.24
N ARG A 46 2.06 0.11 -13.40
CA ARG A 46 2.80 -1.11 -13.77
C ARG A 46 2.15 -2.35 -13.16
N PRO A 47 1.96 -3.43 -13.93
CA PRO A 47 1.63 -4.72 -13.35
C PRO A 47 2.70 -5.15 -12.35
N VAL A 48 2.27 -5.53 -11.15
CA VAL A 48 3.13 -6.02 -10.07
C VAL A 48 2.60 -7.35 -9.57
N THR A 49 3.49 -8.23 -9.11
CA THR A 49 3.12 -9.47 -8.43
C THR A 49 3.49 -9.34 -6.96
N PHE A 50 2.72 -9.97 -6.07
CA PHE A 50 3.05 -9.93 -4.64
C PHE A 50 4.44 -10.51 -4.34
N SER A 51 4.88 -11.51 -5.13
CA SER A 51 6.22 -12.09 -5.02
C SER A 51 7.33 -11.11 -5.37
N SER A 52 7.15 -10.23 -6.38
CA SER A 52 8.17 -9.25 -6.75
C SER A 52 8.24 -8.13 -5.71
N VAL A 53 7.10 -7.69 -5.18
CA VAL A 53 7.01 -6.72 -4.08
C VAL A 53 7.68 -7.27 -2.82
N ALA A 54 7.35 -8.51 -2.44
CA ALA A 54 7.92 -9.17 -1.28
C ALA A 54 9.44 -9.27 -1.36
N LYS A 55 9.98 -9.67 -2.52
CA LYS A 55 11.42 -9.73 -2.78
C LYS A 55 12.08 -8.34 -2.66
N MET A 56 11.47 -7.32 -3.23
CA MET A 56 12.02 -5.95 -3.21
C MET A 56 12.05 -5.37 -1.78
N ILE A 57 11.01 -5.63 -0.98
CA ILE A 57 10.90 -5.09 0.39
C ILE A 57 11.64 -5.97 1.42
N GLY A 58 11.95 -7.22 1.09
CA GLY A 58 12.56 -8.17 2.03
C GLY A 58 11.56 -8.74 3.03
N MET A 59 10.46 -9.29 2.52
CA MET A 59 9.43 -9.99 3.31
C MET A 59 8.94 -11.26 2.59
N ASN A 60 8.08 -12.04 3.26
CA ASN A 60 7.43 -13.17 2.60
C ASN A 60 6.25 -12.69 1.72
N THR A 61 5.92 -13.48 0.71
CA THR A 61 4.84 -13.17 -0.25
C THR A 61 3.49 -13.03 0.44
N ASP A 62 3.17 -13.91 1.39
CA ASP A 62 1.89 -13.90 2.10
C ASP A 62 1.65 -12.60 2.89
N THR A 63 2.70 -12.03 3.46
CA THR A 63 2.64 -10.73 4.17
C THR A 63 2.49 -9.59 3.17
N ALA A 64 3.17 -9.66 2.02
CA ALA A 64 2.99 -8.66 0.96
C ALA A 64 1.56 -8.68 0.41
N GLU A 65 0.99 -9.87 0.18
CA GLU A 65 -0.41 -10.06 -0.22
C GLU A 65 -1.37 -9.54 0.85
N LYS A 66 -1.18 -9.93 2.11
CA LYS A 66 -2.00 -9.48 3.24
C LYS A 66 -1.94 -7.96 3.46
N PHE A 67 -0.76 -7.37 3.34
CA PHE A 67 -0.63 -5.91 3.41
C PHE A 67 -1.28 -5.23 2.21
N SER A 68 -1.22 -5.84 1.03
CA SER A 68 -1.89 -5.33 -0.17
C SER A 68 -3.41 -5.35 0.00
N SER A 69 -3.98 -6.43 0.59
CA SER A 69 -5.41 -6.50 0.85
C SER A 69 -5.87 -5.44 1.86
N TYR A 70 -5.05 -5.07 2.84
CA TYR A 70 -5.39 -3.97 3.75
C TYR A 70 -5.54 -2.62 3.05
N PHE A 71 -4.76 -2.36 2.01
CA PHE A 71 -4.92 -1.13 1.22
C PHE A 71 -6.21 -1.15 0.39
N GLU A 72 -6.64 -2.32 -0.06
CA GLU A 72 -7.91 -2.51 -0.76
C GLU A 72 -9.10 -2.31 0.19
N ASP A 73 -9.03 -2.89 1.39
CA ASP A 73 -10.08 -2.81 2.40
C ASP A 73 -10.42 -1.37 2.81
N VAL A 74 -9.42 -0.49 2.83
CA VAL A 74 -9.59 0.94 3.16
C VAL A 74 -9.70 1.83 1.93
N TYR A 75 -9.86 1.24 0.74
CA TYR A 75 -10.01 1.92 -0.55
C TYR A 75 -8.84 2.84 -0.93
N LEU A 76 -7.64 2.58 -0.39
CA LEU A 76 -6.44 3.39 -0.67
C LEU A 76 -5.78 2.97 -2.00
N ILE A 77 -5.62 1.67 -2.25
CA ILE A 77 -4.94 1.12 -3.45
C ILE A 77 -5.65 -0.15 -3.87
N PHE A 78 -5.84 -0.33 -5.18
CA PHE A 78 -6.46 -1.53 -5.75
C PHE A 78 -5.50 -2.26 -6.67
N CYS A 79 -5.16 -3.50 -6.34
CA CYS A 79 -4.38 -4.37 -7.20
C CYS A 79 -5.33 -5.19 -8.09
N LYS A 80 -5.75 -4.62 -9.22
CA LYS A 80 -6.57 -5.37 -10.19
C LYS A 80 -5.77 -6.53 -10.77
N LYS A 81 -6.36 -7.73 -10.73
CA LYS A 81 -5.84 -8.89 -11.47
C LYS A 81 -5.92 -8.60 -12.96
N VAL A 82 -4.79 -8.77 -13.65
CA VAL A 82 -4.79 -8.77 -15.11
C VAL A 82 -5.50 -10.06 -15.54
N PHE A 83 -6.74 -9.93 -16.00
CA PHE A 83 -7.44 -11.01 -16.67
C PHE A 83 -6.84 -11.15 -18.07
N LEU A 84 -6.08 -12.20 -18.28
CA LEU A 84 -5.73 -12.65 -19.63
C LEU A 84 -6.94 -13.45 -20.12
N GLU A 85 -7.83 -12.81 -20.87
CA GLU A 85 -8.75 -13.55 -21.72
C GLU A 85 -7.91 -14.15 -22.86
N GLY A 86 -7.96 -15.48 -22.97
CA GLY A 86 -7.21 -16.28 -23.94
C GLY A 86 -7.92 -16.41 -25.28
#